data_AF-A0A1A6GJT6-F1
#
_entry.id   AF-A0A1A6GJT6-F1
#
_cell.length_a   1.000
_cell.length_b   1.000
_cell.length_c   1.000
_cell.angle_alpha   90.00
_cell.angle_beta   90.00
_cell.angle_gamma   90.00
#
_symmetry.space_group_name_H-M   'P 1'
#
loop_
_entity.id
_entity.type
_entity.pdbx_description
1 polymer ?
#
loop_
_entity_poly.entity_id
_entity_poly.type
_entity_poly.pdbx_seq_one_letter_code
_entity_poly.pdbx_strand_id
1 'polypeptide(L)'
;MSRPQTQEQAVDSEGDSSLYRRDEEGTQSSHRMLGFSDALLSIIATVMILPVTHTEISPEQQFDKSIQKLLATRIAVYLMTFLIVTVAWAAHTRLFQVVGKIDDTLALLNLACMMTITLLPYTFSLMVTFPDVPLGIFLFCMCVIAIGSVQALIVGYAFHFPHLLSPQIQHSTYRAQFRRHILRLVLRGPALCFVAAVFSLFFFPLSYVLMVTVIFLPHISKATTWCKDKLMGHRESPAHNLEPFSIDLHAPLSKERVEAFSDGVYAIVATLLILDICEDNVPDPKDVQEKFSGSLVTALGAYGPQFLAYFGSFATVGLLWFAHHSLFLHVRKATQTMGLLNILSLAFVGGLPLAYQQTSAFAQQPRDELERVRVSCAIIFFASIFQFAIWTAALLHQTETLQPAVRFGGQEHAFMFAKLALYPCASLLAFAATCLLSRFSTAIFHLMQIAVPFAFLLLRLVVRLALAGLQVLWDLRPQHPQPGQGDPEAQSQLLPAPC
;
A
#
# COMPACT_ATOMS: atom_id res chain seq x y z
N MET A 1 17.80 62.55 -42.30
CA MET A 1 16.97 61.34 -42.24
C MET A 1 17.21 60.67 -40.89
N SER A 2 16.12 60.54 -40.11
CA SER A 2 15.91 59.57 -39.03
C SER A 2 16.67 59.72 -37.70
N ARG A 3 16.15 60.56 -36.79
CA ARG A 3 15.62 60.16 -35.46
C ARG A 3 15.14 61.39 -34.66
N PRO A 4 13.95 61.35 -33.99
CA PRO A 4 13.50 62.43 -33.13
C PRO A 4 13.67 62.15 -31.62
N GLN A 5 13.97 63.24 -30.92
CA GLN A 5 13.45 63.73 -29.63
C GLN A 5 13.16 62.79 -28.46
N THR A 6 13.86 63.10 -27.37
CA THR A 6 13.59 62.87 -25.96
C THR A 6 12.34 63.63 -25.47
N GLN A 7 11.61 62.99 -24.53
CA GLN A 7 11.21 63.53 -23.21
C GLN A 7 9.70 63.49 -22.85
N GLU A 8 9.45 62.92 -21.65
CA GLU A 8 8.33 63.08 -20.71
C GLU A 8 6.90 62.63 -21.10
N GLN A 9 6.44 61.56 -20.44
CA GLN A 9 5.40 61.65 -19.39
C GLN A 9 5.22 60.30 -18.70
N ALA A 10 5.69 60.20 -17.45
CA ALA A 10 5.28 59.18 -16.51
C ALA A 10 3.97 59.67 -15.86
N VAL A 11 2.86 58.99 -16.14
CA VAL A 11 1.60 59.14 -15.41
C VAL A 11 1.05 57.74 -15.15
N ASP A 12 1.15 57.34 -13.88
CA ASP A 12 0.26 56.50 -13.10
C ASP A 12 -0.52 55.39 -13.80
N SER A 13 -0.06 54.14 -13.58
CA SER A 13 -0.92 52.97 -13.53
C SER A 13 -0.40 51.97 -12.48
N GLU A 14 -0.27 52.44 -11.24
CA GLU A 14 -0.03 51.59 -10.05
C GLU A 14 -1.25 51.56 -9.10
N GLY A 15 -2.45 51.79 -9.64
CA GLY A 15 -3.68 51.88 -8.85
C GLY A 15 -4.51 50.59 -8.74
N ASP A 16 -4.34 49.62 -9.63
CA ASP A 16 -5.35 48.56 -9.82
C ASP A 16 -4.86 47.12 -9.53
N SER A 17 -3.60 46.96 -9.12
CA SER A 17 -3.00 45.64 -8.81
C SER A 17 -3.01 45.29 -7.32
N SER A 18 -3.38 46.22 -6.44
CA SER A 18 -3.40 46.03 -4.98
C SER A 18 -4.73 45.49 -4.45
N LEU A 19 -5.83 45.64 -5.20
CA LEU A 19 -7.16 45.13 -4.83
C LEU A 19 -7.35 43.64 -5.12
N TYR A 20 -6.60 43.07 -6.09
CA TYR A 20 -6.62 41.63 -6.37
C TYR A 20 -5.70 40.78 -5.48
N ARG A 21 -4.79 41.41 -4.73
CA ARG A 21 -3.81 40.69 -3.90
C ARG A 21 -4.31 40.34 -2.50
N ARG A 22 -5.41 40.97 -2.05
CA ARG A 22 -5.90 40.83 -0.67
C ARG A 22 -6.71 39.56 -0.42
N ASP A 23 -7.27 38.95 -1.46
CA ASP A 23 -8.05 37.70 -1.35
C ASP A 23 -7.18 36.43 -1.37
N GLU A 24 -5.88 36.52 -1.64
CA GLU A 24 -4.95 35.38 -1.56
C GLU A 24 -4.23 35.26 -0.20
N GLU A 25 -4.34 36.25 0.69
CA GLU A 25 -3.57 36.31 1.96
C GLU A 25 -3.96 35.22 2.99
N GLY A 26 -5.06 34.48 2.80
CA GLY A 26 -5.54 33.46 3.74
C GLY A 26 -5.40 32.00 3.30
N THR A 27 -5.02 31.72 2.04
CA THR A 27 -4.98 30.34 1.52
C THR A 27 -3.56 29.77 1.47
N GLN A 28 -3.35 28.61 2.09
CA GLN A 28 -2.05 27.95 2.19
C GLN A 28 -1.99 26.67 1.35
N SER A 29 -0.76 26.23 1.05
CA SER A 29 -0.53 24.93 0.39
C SER A 29 -0.88 23.78 1.32
N SER A 30 -1.68 22.84 0.81
CA SER A 30 -2.13 21.66 1.54
C SER A 30 -1.07 20.57 1.66
N HIS A 31 0.02 20.63 0.89
CA HIS A 31 1.00 19.54 0.76
C HIS A 31 1.61 19.10 2.10
N ARG A 32 2.08 20.03 2.94
CA ARG A 32 2.71 19.70 4.22
C ARG A 32 1.72 19.07 5.21
N MET A 33 0.50 19.59 5.26
CA MET A 33 -0.56 19.05 6.11
C MET A 33 -0.93 17.62 5.69
N LEU A 34 -1.05 17.38 4.38
CA LEU A 34 -1.35 16.05 3.85
C LEU A 34 -0.21 15.06 4.10
N GLY A 35 1.05 15.48 3.93
CA GLY A 35 2.21 14.66 4.29
C GLY A 35 2.26 14.30 5.78
N PHE A 36 1.89 15.24 6.66
CA PHE A 36 1.74 14.95 8.10
C PHE A 36 0.63 13.91 8.36
N SER A 37 -0.54 14.07 7.75
CA SER A 37 -1.64 13.10 7.90
C SER A 37 -1.24 11.71 7.37
N ASP A 38 -0.52 11.63 6.24
CA ASP A 38 -0.07 10.34 5.68
C ASP A 38 0.95 9.64 6.58
N ALA A 39 1.91 10.39 7.14
CA ALA A 39 2.88 9.87 8.10
C ALA A 39 2.17 9.35 9.36
N LEU A 40 1.26 10.14 9.94
CA LEU A 40 0.54 9.74 11.15
C LEU A 40 -0.34 8.50 10.92
N LEU A 41 -1.06 8.42 9.79
CA LEU A 41 -1.93 7.28 9.47
C LEU A 41 -1.13 6.00 9.16
N SER A 42 0.01 6.11 8.49
CA SER A 42 0.89 4.96 8.23
C SER A 42 1.51 4.42 9.53
N ILE A 43 1.92 5.30 10.46
CA ILE A 43 2.38 4.89 11.80
C ILE A 43 1.27 4.12 12.53
N ILE A 44 0.07 4.71 12.63
CA ILE A 44 -1.07 4.09 13.31
C ILE A 44 -1.42 2.73 12.73
N ALA A 45 -1.43 2.60 11.39
CA ALA A 45 -1.73 1.33 10.74
C ALA A 45 -0.68 0.26 11.08
N THR A 46 0.60 0.65 11.09
CA THR A 46 1.73 -0.29 11.23
C THR A 46 1.92 -0.73 12.67
N VAL A 47 1.77 0.15 13.67
CA VAL A 47 1.97 -0.20 15.09
C VAL A 47 0.93 -1.19 15.62
N MET A 48 -0.14 -1.48 14.87
CA MET A 48 -1.10 -2.54 15.21
C MET A 48 -0.51 -3.95 15.15
N ILE A 49 0.71 -4.10 14.64
CA ILE A 49 1.44 -5.38 14.70
C ILE A 49 1.98 -5.67 16.10
N LEU A 50 2.18 -4.66 16.96
CA LEU A 50 2.80 -4.82 18.28
C LEU A 50 2.09 -5.83 19.20
N PRO A 51 0.75 -5.83 19.32
CA PRO A 51 0.06 -6.87 20.10
C PRO A 51 0.27 -8.29 19.57
N VAL A 52 0.60 -8.45 18.29
CA VAL A 52 0.92 -9.74 17.68
C VAL A 52 2.34 -10.16 18.04
N THR A 53 3.32 -9.25 17.95
CA THR A 53 4.73 -9.51 18.26
C THR A 53 4.94 -9.80 19.76
N HIS A 54 4.19 -9.14 20.65
CA HIS A 54 4.30 -9.35 22.10
C HIS A 54 3.52 -10.59 22.60
N THR A 55 3.17 -11.52 21.71
CA THR A 55 2.49 -12.75 22.12
C THR A 55 3.53 -13.75 22.63
N GLU A 56 3.78 -13.75 23.93
CA GLU A 56 4.68 -14.73 24.56
C GLU A 56 4.06 -16.14 24.49
N ILE A 57 4.81 -17.10 23.95
CA ILE A 57 4.44 -18.52 23.95
C ILE A 57 5.44 -19.23 24.87
N SER A 58 5.03 -19.51 26.10
CA SER A 58 5.85 -20.33 27.01
C SER A 58 5.93 -21.78 26.51
N PRO A 59 7.07 -22.46 26.68
CA PRO A 59 7.27 -23.83 26.18
C PRO A 59 6.29 -24.85 26.78
N GLU A 60 5.73 -24.58 27.96
CA GLU A 60 4.70 -25.41 28.61
C GLU A 60 3.34 -25.36 27.89
N GLN A 61 3.07 -24.31 27.10
CA GLN A 61 1.80 -24.06 26.41
C GLN A 61 1.88 -24.27 24.89
N GLN A 62 3.05 -24.69 24.37
CA GLN A 62 3.36 -24.80 22.95
C GLN A 62 2.47 -25.79 22.18
N PHE A 63 1.88 -26.78 22.86
CA PHE A 63 0.96 -27.76 22.27
C PHE A 63 -0.52 -27.42 22.42
N ASP A 64 -0.85 -26.29 23.04
CA ASP A 64 -2.25 -25.91 23.21
C ASP A 64 -2.81 -25.31 21.92
N LYS A 65 -3.81 -26.00 21.34
CA LYS A 65 -4.58 -25.51 20.18
C LYS A 65 -5.20 -24.14 20.47
N SER A 66 -5.40 -23.79 21.75
CA SER A 66 -5.89 -22.48 22.17
C SER A 66 -4.93 -21.34 21.78
N ILE A 67 -3.61 -21.54 21.93
CA ILE A 67 -2.57 -20.52 21.65
C ILE A 67 -2.42 -20.31 20.14
N GLN A 68 -2.42 -21.37 19.34
CA GLN A 68 -2.40 -21.24 17.88
C GLN A 68 -3.63 -20.48 17.37
N LYS A 69 -4.81 -20.79 17.93
CA LYS A 69 -6.05 -20.06 17.61
C LYS A 69 -5.96 -18.59 18.04
N LEU A 70 -5.37 -18.30 19.20
CA LEU A 70 -5.15 -16.94 19.69
C LEU A 70 -4.23 -16.14 18.76
N LEU A 71 -3.09 -16.71 18.36
CA LEU A 71 -2.14 -16.05 17.44
C LEU A 71 -2.79 -15.77 16.08
N ALA A 72 -3.49 -16.75 15.51
CA ALA A 72 -4.24 -16.57 14.26
C ALA A 72 -5.31 -15.47 14.39
N THR A 73 -6.01 -15.42 15.54
CA THR A 73 -6.98 -14.37 15.85
C THR A 73 -6.31 -13.00 15.88
N ARG A 74 -5.16 -12.85 16.58
CA ARG A 74 -4.39 -11.60 16.65
C ARG A 74 -3.87 -11.14 15.28
N ILE A 75 -3.43 -12.05 14.43
CA ILE A 75 -3.00 -11.73 13.05
C ILE A 75 -4.19 -11.24 12.21
N ALA A 76 -5.34 -11.91 12.28
CA ALA A 76 -6.55 -11.48 11.57
C ALA A 76 -7.03 -10.10 12.04
N VAL A 77 -6.96 -9.89 13.35
CA VAL A 77 -7.22 -8.64 14.06
C VAL A 77 -6.31 -7.52 13.53
N TYR A 78 -4.99 -7.75 13.47
CA TYR A 78 -4.02 -6.82 12.88
C TYR A 78 -4.39 -6.44 11.43
N LEU A 79 -4.63 -7.43 10.56
CA LEU A 79 -4.97 -7.21 9.16
C LEU A 79 -6.25 -6.38 9.02
N MET A 80 -7.27 -6.67 9.82
CA MET A 80 -8.52 -5.91 9.81
C MET A 80 -8.30 -4.45 10.23
N THR A 81 -7.55 -4.19 11.30
CA THR A 81 -7.24 -2.81 11.71
C THR A 81 -6.44 -2.05 10.68
N PHE A 82 -5.44 -2.69 10.09
CA PHE A 82 -4.62 -2.07 9.05
C PHE A 82 -5.51 -1.63 7.88
N LEU A 83 -6.43 -2.51 7.44
CA LEU A 83 -7.39 -2.20 6.39
C LEU A 83 -8.34 -1.07 6.78
N ILE A 84 -8.88 -1.05 8.00
CA ILE A 84 -9.76 0.02 8.49
C ILE A 84 -9.06 1.38 8.41
N VAL A 85 -7.85 1.48 8.97
CA VAL A 85 -7.08 2.74 8.97
C VAL A 85 -6.78 3.17 7.54
N THR A 86 -6.48 2.22 6.65
CA THR A 86 -6.19 2.53 5.26
C THR A 86 -7.42 2.95 4.46
N VAL A 87 -8.62 2.43 4.78
CA VAL A 87 -9.89 2.93 4.23
C VAL A 87 -10.17 4.35 4.70
N ALA A 88 -9.93 4.65 5.98
CA ALA A 88 -10.05 6.02 6.51
C ALA A 88 -9.07 6.98 5.82
N TRP A 89 -7.82 6.55 5.62
CA TRP A 89 -6.83 7.28 4.85
C TRP A 89 -7.28 7.50 3.39
N ALA A 90 -7.79 6.48 2.71
CA ALA A 90 -8.28 6.61 1.34
C ALA A 90 -9.45 7.61 1.26
N ALA A 91 -10.40 7.56 2.20
CA ALA A 91 -11.48 8.55 2.29
C ALA A 91 -10.93 9.98 2.51
N HIS A 92 -9.96 10.12 3.39
CA HIS A 92 -9.26 11.39 3.64
C HIS A 92 -8.54 11.92 2.39
N THR A 93 -7.87 11.06 1.62
CA THR A 93 -7.25 11.47 0.35
C THR A 93 -8.26 12.01 -0.66
N ARG A 94 -9.42 11.35 -0.78
CA ARG A 94 -10.51 11.78 -1.68
C ARG A 94 -11.10 13.11 -1.26
N LEU A 95 -11.29 13.31 0.04
CA LEU A 95 -11.77 14.56 0.59
C LEU A 95 -10.84 15.73 0.22
N PHE A 96 -9.54 15.57 0.44
CA PHE A 96 -8.59 16.65 0.19
C PHE A 96 -8.22 16.86 -1.29
N GLN A 97 -8.45 15.87 -2.16
CA GLN A 97 -8.46 16.09 -3.61
C GLN A 97 -9.56 17.08 -4.04
N VAL A 98 -10.68 17.15 -3.31
CA VAL A 98 -11.76 18.12 -3.54
C VAL A 98 -11.45 19.47 -2.91
N VAL A 99 -10.92 19.46 -1.68
CA VAL A 99 -10.66 20.68 -0.89
C VAL A 99 -9.55 21.54 -1.49
N GLY A 100 -8.54 21.01 -2.20
CA GLY A 100 -7.57 21.85 -2.94
C GLY A 100 -6.64 22.71 -2.06
N LYS A 101 -7.10 23.90 -1.67
CA LYS A 101 -6.38 24.85 -0.79
C LYS A 101 -6.86 24.70 0.66
N ILE A 102 -6.01 25.08 1.62
CA ILE A 102 -6.34 25.01 3.06
C ILE A 102 -6.26 26.39 3.72
N ASP A 103 -7.00 26.55 4.81
CA ASP A 103 -6.91 27.64 5.75
C ASP A 103 -6.72 27.10 7.18
N ASP A 104 -6.57 27.97 8.17
CA ASP A 104 -6.29 27.57 9.56
C ASP A 104 -7.44 26.76 10.16
N THR A 105 -8.70 27.08 9.82
CA THR A 105 -9.88 26.34 10.28
C THR A 105 -9.89 24.91 9.74
N LEU A 106 -9.64 24.72 8.44
CA LEU A 106 -9.53 23.40 7.83
C LEU A 106 -8.36 22.61 8.40
N ALA A 107 -7.23 23.26 8.70
CA ALA A 107 -6.09 22.62 9.34
C ALA A 107 -6.44 22.10 10.75
N LEU A 108 -7.16 22.89 11.57
CA LEU A 108 -7.64 22.48 12.89
C LEU A 108 -8.67 21.35 12.81
N LEU A 109 -9.61 21.41 11.84
CA LEU A 109 -10.55 20.31 11.59
C LEU A 109 -9.85 19.04 11.14
N ASN A 110 -8.82 19.15 10.30
CA ASN A 110 -7.97 18.02 9.93
C ASN A 110 -7.25 17.45 11.16
N LEU A 111 -6.70 18.29 12.02
CA LEU A 111 -6.04 17.84 13.25
C LEU A 111 -7.01 17.12 14.19
N ALA A 112 -8.24 17.63 14.35
CA ALA A 112 -9.29 16.95 15.10
C ALA A 112 -9.66 15.59 14.47
N CYS A 113 -9.70 15.51 13.14
CA CYS A 113 -9.90 14.24 12.43
C CYS A 113 -8.75 13.26 12.72
N MET A 114 -7.50 13.71 12.65
CA MET A 114 -6.32 12.88 12.94
C MET A 114 -6.33 12.39 14.39
N MET A 115 -6.61 13.27 15.35
CA MET A 115 -6.75 12.92 16.76
C MET A 115 -7.81 11.83 16.97
N THR A 116 -8.96 11.95 16.30
CA THR A 116 -10.02 10.92 16.41
C THR A 116 -9.57 9.59 15.80
N ILE A 117 -8.85 9.60 14.66
CA ILE A 117 -8.34 8.38 14.03
C ILE A 117 -7.29 7.68 14.92
N THR A 118 -6.46 8.44 15.64
CA THR A 118 -5.45 7.86 16.57
C THR A 118 -6.07 7.05 17.72
N LEU A 119 -7.35 7.24 18.01
CA LEU A 119 -8.07 6.50 19.04
C LEU A 119 -8.56 5.11 18.57
N LEU A 120 -8.60 4.86 17.25
CA LEU A 120 -9.05 3.59 16.69
C LEU A 120 -8.26 2.38 17.24
N PRO A 121 -6.92 2.38 17.25
CA PRO A 121 -6.13 1.35 17.92
C PRO A 121 -6.60 0.94 19.31
N TYR A 122 -6.85 1.92 20.17
CA TYR A 122 -7.23 1.71 21.55
C TYR A 122 -8.60 1.04 21.64
N THR A 123 -9.58 1.56 20.89
CA THR A 123 -10.93 0.97 20.86
C THR A 123 -10.92 -0.47 20.35
N PHE A 124 -10.04 -0.76 19.38
CA PHE A 124 -9.90 -2.10 18.84
C PHE A 124 -9.20 -3.05 19.81
N SER A 125 -8.14 -2.59 20.49
CA SER A 125 -7.50 -3.35 21.56
C SER A 125 -8.52 -3.73 22.65
N LEU A 126 -9.37 -2.78 23.07
CA LEU A 126 -10.43 -3.04 24.04
C LEU A 126 -11.44 -4.08 23.53
N MET A 127 -11.83 -4.02 22.25
CA MET A 127 -12.74 -4.97 21.61
C MET A 127 -12.15 -6.38 21.53
N VAL A 128 -10.83 -6.52 21.37
CA VAL A 128 -10.15 -7.82 21.29
C VAL A 128 -9.93 -8.43 22.65
N THR A 129 -9.60 -7.61 23.66
CA THR A 129 -9.40 -8.07 25.04
C THR A 129 -10.71 -8.49 25.70
N PHE A 130 -11.81 -7.79 25.38
CA PHE A 130 -13.13 -8.06 25.95
C PHE A 130 -14.19 -8.25 24.85
N PRO A 131 -14.12 -9.32 24.05
CA PRO A 131 -14.99 -9.51 22.90
C PRO A 131 -16.47 -9.70 23.29
N ASP A 132 -16.72 -10.20 24.50
CA ASP A 132 -18.05 -10.44 25.06
C ASP A 132 -18.67 -9.17 25.67
N VAL A 133 -17.89 -8.09 25.84
CA VAL A 133 -18.34 -6.83 26.42
C VAL A 133 -18.62 -5.83 25.29
N PRO A 134 -19.85 -5.28 25.18
CA PRO A 134 -20.21 -4.39 24.07
C PRO A 134 -19.45 -3.06 24.02
N LEU A 135 -18.82 -2.66 25.13
CA LEU A 135 -18.18 -1.37 25.27
C LEU A 135 -17.12 -1.12 24.20
N GLY A 136 -16.31 -2.13 23.84
CA GLY A 136 -15.28 -1.99 22.81
C GLY A 136 -15.86 -1.65 21.44
N ILE A 137 -16.89 -2.40 21.03
CA ILE A 137 -17.59 -2.20 19.76
C ILE A 137 -18.30 -0.84 19.73
N PHE A 138 -18.97 -0.49 20.83
CA PHE A 138 -19.65 0.79 20.97
C PHE A 138 -18.68 1.98 20.81
N LEU A 139 -17.56 1.97 21.54
CA LEU A 139 -16.55 3.03 21.45
C LEU A 139 -15.91 3.11 20.06
N PHE A 140 -15.65 1.96 19.42
CA PHE A 140 -15.16 1.92 18.04
C PHE A 140 -16.15 2.59 17.08
N CYS A 141 -17.44 2.26 17.17
CA CYS A 141 -18.47 2.87 16.34
C CYS A 141 -18.59 4.37 16.57
N MET A 142 -18.52 4.83 17.83
CA MET A 142 -18.54 6.26 18.17
C MET A 142 -17.33 7.00 17.59
N CYS A 143 -16.14 6.39 17.58
CA CYS A 143 -14.96 6.97 16.92
C CYS A 143 -15.18 7.13 15.41
N VAL A 144 -15.71 6.11 14.73
CA VAL A 144 -16.00 6.18 13.29
C VAL A 144 -17.07 7.23 12.97
N ILE A 145 -18.10 7.34 13.82
CA ILE A 145 -19.11 8.40 13.70
C ILE A 145 -18.45 9.77 13.84
N ALA A 146 -17.63 9.98 14.86
CA ALA A 146 -16.93 11.25 15.09
C ALA A 146 -16.01 11.63 13.91
N ILE A 147 -15.26 10.67 13.36
CA ILE A 147 -14.45 10.87 12.14
C ILE A 147 -15.35 11.34 10.98
N GLY A 148 -16.46 10.66 10.76
CA GLY A 148 -17.44 11.01 9.74
C GLY A 148 -18.06 12.40 9.91
N SER A 149 -18.39 12.76 11.14
CA SER A 149 -18.92 14.08 11.49
C SER A 149 -17.91 15.18 11.20
N VAL A 150 -16.65 15.02 11.62
CA VAL A 150 -15.58 15.99 11.34
C VAL A 150 -15.33 16.11 9.83
N GLN A 151 -15.27 15.00 9.10
CA GLN A 151 -15.14 15.03 7.63
C GLN A 151 -16.34 15.71 6.95
N ALA A 152 -17.56 15.48 7.44
CA ALA A 152 -18.75 16.16 6.94
C ALA A 152 -18.72 17.68 7.21
N LEU A 153 -18.18 18.10 8.36
CA LEU A 153 -17.94 19.52 8.66
C LEU A 153 -16.91 20.13 7.71
N ILE A 154 -15.80 19.43 7.43
CA ILE A 154 -14.79 19.84 6.44
C ILE A 154 -15.44 20.04 5.07
N VAL A 155 -16.27 19.09 4.62
CA VAL A 155 -17.03 19.23 3.36
C VAL A 155 -17.97 20.43 3.43
N GLY A 156 -18.74 20.58 4.50
CA GLY A 156 -19.66 21.70 4.68
C GLY A 156 -18.96 23.06 4.58
N TYR A 157 -17.82 23.19 5.25
CA TYR A 157 -17.01 24.39 5.28
C TYR A 157 -16.37 24.70 3.92
N ALA A 158 -15.73 23.71 3.28
CA ALA A 158 -15.08 23.89 1.98
C ALA A 158 -16.09 24.29 0.88
N PHE A 159 -17.32 23.78 0.92
CA PHE A 159 -18.37 24.19 -0.03
C PHE A 159 -19.05 25.51 0.33
N HIS A 160 -18.93 25.98 1.57
CA HIS A 160 -19.39 27.31 1.97
C HIS A 160 -18.46 28.39 1.44
N PHE A 161 -17.15 28.11 1.35
CA PHE A 161 -16.11 29.01 0.83
C PHE A 161 -15.54 28.51 -0.50
N PRO A 162 -16.08 28.93 -1.67
CA PRO A 162 -15.72 28.34 -2.96
C PRO A 162 -14.27 28.54 -3.39
N HIS A 163 -13.55 29.50 -2.80
CA HIS A 163 -12.14 29.76 -3.11
C HIS A 163 -11.19 28.70 -2.55
N LEU A 164 -11.65 27.88 -1.59
CA LEU A 164 -10.86 26.78 -1.04
C LEU A 164 -10.82 25.61 -2.03
N LEU A 165 -11.97 25.27 -2.63
CA LEU A 165 -12.16 24.12 -3.53
C LEU A 165 -11.16 24.07 -4.69
N SER A 166 -10.89 22.87 -5.18
CA SER A 166 -10.05 22.68 -6.37
C SER A 166 -10.65 23.42 -7.59
N PRO A 167 -9.81 23.96 -8.49
CA PRO A 167 -10.26 24.82 -9.60
C PRO A 167 -11.23 24.09 -10.54
N GLN A 168 -11.06 22.77 -10.71
CA GLN A 168 -11.95 21.91 -11.50
C GLN A 168 -13.39 21.91 -10.97
N ILE A 169 -13.55 21.94 -9.64
CA ILE A 169 -14.85 21.87 -8.98
C ILE A 169 -15.40 23.29 -8.77
N GLN A 170 -14.53 24.25 -8.50
CA GLN A 170 -14.87 25.66 -8.38
C GLN A 170 -15.58 26.17 -9.64
N HIS A 171 -15.14 25.83 -10.86
CA HIS A 171 -15.80 26.31 -12.08
C HIS A 171 -16.98 25.44 -12.56
N SER A 172 -17.30 24.35 -11.85
CA SER A 172 -18.37 23.44 -12.27
C SER A 172 -19.78 24.00 -12.01
N THR A 173 -20.71 23.78 -12.95
CA THR A 173 -22.14 24.19 -12.83
C THR A 173 -22.91 23.35 -11.80
N TYR A 174 -22.40 22.17 -11.43
CA TYR A 174 -23.09 21.17 -10.60
C TYR A 174 -22.62 21.09 -9.13
N ARG A 175 -22.10 22.20 -8.57
CA ARG A 175 -21.49 22.21 -7.21
C ARG A 175 -22.39 21.65 -6.11
N ALA A 176 -23.67 22.01 -6.11
CA ALA A 176 -24.63 21.54 -5.10
C ALA A 176 -24.82 20.02 -5.14
N GLN A 177 -24.76 19.44 -6.34
CA GLN A 177 -24.87 18.00 -6.52
C GLN A 177 -23.58 17.28 -6.13
N PHE A 178 -22.43 17.91 -6.40
CA PHE A 178 -21.13 17.44 -5.95
C PHE A 178 -21.05 17.39 -4.41
N ARG A 179 -21.51 18.44 -3.73
CA ARG A 179 -21.64 18.48 -2.26
C ARG A 179 -22.47 17.31 -1.73
N ARG A 180 -23.67 17.08 -2.29
CA ARG A 180 -24.57 15.98 -1.87
C ARG A 180 -23.97 14.60 -2.14
N HIS A 181 -23.15 14.46 -3.18
CA HIS A 181 -22.49 13.19 -3.50
C HIS A 181 -21.36 12.89 -2.51
N ILE A 182 -20.44 13.84 -2.31
CA ILE A 182 -19.32 13.67 -1.37
C ILE A 182 -19.83 13.47 0.06
N LEU A 183 -20.85 14.23 0.48
CA LEU A 183 -21.45 14.06 1.81
C LEU A 183 -22.06 12.67 1.99
N ARG A 184 -22.72 12.12 0.96
CA ARG A 184 -23.24 10.74 1.00
C ARG A 184 -22.13 9.70 1.09
N LEU A 185 -21.01 9.90 0.39
CA LEU A 185 -19.86 9.00 0.45
C LEU A 185 -19.23 9.00 1.86
N VAL A 186 -19.00 10.18 2.43
CA VAL A 186 -18.41 10.36 3.77
C VAL A 186 -19.32 9.84 4.88
N LEU A 187 -20.63 10.10 4.81
CA LEU A 187 -21.59 9.70 5.85
C LEU A 187 -22.05 8.24 5.79
N ARG A 188 -21.80 7.51 4.68
CA ARG A 188 -22.27 6.13 4.52
C ARG A 188 -21.69 5.17 5.56
N GLY A 189 -20.37 5.23 5.80
CA GLY A 189 -19.71 4.43 6.84
C GLY A 189 -20.22 4.75 8.25
N PRO A 190 -20.19 6.02 8.67
CA PRO A 190 -20.76 6.50 9.93
C PRO A 190 -22.21 6.09 10.16
N ALA A 191 -23.06 6.15 9.13
CA ALA A 191 -24.46 5.73 9.23
C ALA A 191 -24.59 4.23 9.53
N LEU A 192 -23.78 3.39 8.88
CA LEU A 192 -23.74 1.96 9.17
C LEU A 192 -23.16 1.67 10.57
N CYS A 193 -22.14 2.41 10.98
CA CYS A 193 -21.58 2.31 12.34
C CYS A 193 -22.56 2.81 13.41
N PHE A 194 -23.42 3.78 13.11
CA PHE A 194 -24.50 4.18 14.00
C PHE A 194 -25.51 3.06 14.20
N VAL A 195 -25.92 2.40 13.11
CA VAL A 195 -26.78 1.21 13.20
C VAL A 195 -26.06 0.11 13.99
N ALA A 196 -24.78 -0.15 13.73
CA ALA A 196 -23.98 -1.13 14.47
C ALA A 196 -23.88 -0.78 15.96
N ALA A 197 -23.66 0.49 16.33
CA ALA A 197 -23.62 0.94 17.72
C ALA A 197 -24.93 0.68 18.46
N VAL A 198 -26.08 0.93 17.83
CA VAL A 198 -27.39 0.63 18.41
C VAL A 198 -27.54 -0.88 18.61
N PHE A 199 -27.25 -1.69 17.59
CA PHE A 199 -27.33 -3.15 17.70
C PHE A 199 -26.29 -3.73 18.65
N SER A 200 -25.17 -3.06 18.89
CA SER A 200 -24.16 -3.50 19.86
C SER A 200 -24.71 -3.55 21.28
N LEU A 201 -25.83 -2.90 21.60
CA LEU A 201 -26.44 -2.99 22.94
C LEU A 201 -27.42 -4.17 23.09
N PHE A 202 -27.88 -4.74 21.97
CA PHE A 202 -28.92 -5.77 21.95
C PHE A 202 -28.47 -7.12 21.38
N PHE A 203 -27.60 -7.12 20.37
CA PHE A 203 -27.17 -8.31 19.64
C PHE A 203 -25.78 -8.13 19.00
N PHE A 204 -24.72 -8.48 19.75
CA PHE A 204 -23.31 -8.27 19.38
C PHE A 204 -22.89 -8.93 18.05
N PRO A 205 -23.32 -10.17 17.69
CA PRO A 205 -22.88 -10.81 16.46
C PRO A 205 -23.23 -10.02 15.19
N LEU A 206 -24.41 -9.39 15.16
CA LEU A 206 -24.82 -8.55 14.02
C LEU A 206 -23.96 -7.28 13.92
N SER A 207 -23.52 -6.71 15.04
CA SER A 207 -22.63 -5.55 15.03
C SER A 207 -21.28 -5.86 14.37
N TYR A 208 -20.70 -7.04 14.64
CA TYR A 208 -19.49 -7.49 13.96
C TYR A 208 -19.70 -7.68 12.45
N VAL A 209 -20.82 -8.29 12.04
CA VAL A 209 -21.15 -8.45 10.61
C VAL A 209 -21.31 -7.09 9.92
N LEU A 210 -21.95 -6.12 10.57
CA LEU A 210 -22.08 -4.76 10.05
C LEU A 210 -20.72 -4.06 9.92
N MET A 211 -19.82 -4.21 10.90
CA MET A 211 -18.47 -3.65 10.85
C MET A 211 -17.64 -4.25 9.70
N VAL A 212 -17.68 -5.58 9.53
CA VAL A 212 -17.06 -6.26 8.39
C VAL A 212 -17.66 -5.73 7.09
N THR A 213 -18.98 -5.56 7.04
CA THR A 213 -19.65 -4.99 5.87
C THR A 213 -19.13 -3.59 5.56
N VAL A 214 -18.93 -2.70 6.53
CA VAL A 214 -18.37 -1.35 6.30
C VAL A 214 -17.01 -1.39 5.61
N ILE A 215 -16.14 -2.33 6.00
CA ILE A 215 -14.80 -2.50 5.41
C ILE A 215 -14.91 -2.98 3.96
N PHE A 216 -15.75 -3.98 3.71
CA PHE A 216 -15.84 -4.60 2.39
C PHE A 216 -16.82 -3.91 1.45
N LEU A 217 -17.71 -3.04 1.92
CA LEU A 217 -18.76 -2.38 1.12
C LEU A 217 -18.20 -1.62 -0.10
N PRO A 218 -17.11 -0.83 0.00
CA PRO A 218 -16.52 -0.16 -1.15
C PRO A 218 -15.94 -1.13 -2.18
N HIS A 219 -15.57 -2.34 -1.76
CA HIS A 219 -15.00 -3.38 -2.62
C HIS A 219 -16.09 -4.26 -3.23
N ILE A 220 -17.09 -4.66 -2.45
CA ILE A 220 -18.24 -5.47 -2.88
C ILE A 220 -19.06 -4.69 -3.91
N SER A 221 -19.35 -3.40 -3.67
CA SER A 221 -20.10 -2.60 -4.64
C SER A 221 -19.42 -2.56 -6.00
N LYS A 222 -18.08 -2.55 -6.03
CA LYS A 222 -17.28 -2.56 -7.26
C LYS A 222 -17.24 -3.94 -7.92
N ALA A 223 -17.11 -5.01 -7.14
CA ALA A 223 -17.17 -6.37 -7.66
C ALA A 223 -18.56 -6.65 -8.27
N THR A 224 -19.63 -6.15 -7.65
CA THR A 224 -20.99 -6.29 -8.18
C THR A 224 -21.22 -5.49 -9.45
N THR A 225 -20.69 -4.26 -9.58
CA THR A 225 -20.82 -3.48 -10.82
C THR A 225 -20.00 -4.11 -11.94
N TRP A 226 -18.74 -4.49 -11.66
CA TRP A 226 -17.89 -5.18 -12.63
C TRP A 226 -18.50 -6.52 -13.10
N CYS A 227 -19.03 -7.31 -12.17
CA CYS A 227 -19.69 -8.57 -12.48
C CYS A 227 -20.95 -8.31 -13.32
N LYS A 228 -21.78 -7.33 -12.95
CA LYS A 228 -22.98 -6.95 -13.70
C LYS A 228 -22.65 -6.49 -15.12
N ASP A 229 -21.61 -5.68 -15.31
CA ASP A 229 -21.17 -5.19 -16.63
C ASP A 229 -20.61 -6.33 -17.50
N LYS A 230 -20.00 -7.34 -16.89
CA LYS A 230 -19.49 -8.52 -17.58
C LYS A 230 -20.58 -9.56 -17.87
N LEU A 231 -21.58 -9.69 -17.01
CA LEU A 231 -22.68 -10.67 -17.13
C LEU A 231 -23.80 -10.18 -18.06
N MET A 232 -24.11 -8.88 -18.07
CA MET A 232 -25.17 -8.32 -18.93
C MET A 232 -24.73 -8.06 -20.38
N GLY A 233 -23.47 -8.37 -20.74
CA GLY A 233 -22.87 -7.92 -22.00
C GLY A 233 -22.75 -6.39 -22.03
N HIS A 234 -21.85 -5.84 -22.87
CA HIS A 234 -21.85 -4.41 -23.16
C HIS A 234 -23.19 -4.01 -23.81
N ARG A 235 -24.21 -3.75 -22.99
CA ARG A 235 -25.37 -3.01 -23.42
C ARG A 235 -24.88 -1.59 -23.60
N GLU A 236 -24.59 -1.20 -24.84
CA GLU A 236 -24.41 0.19 -25.22
C GLU A 236 -25.51 0.99 -24.53
N SER A 237 -25.10 1.83 -23.57
CA SER A 237 -26.04 2.76 -22.94
C SER A 237 -26.58 3.65 -24.05
N PRO A 238 -27.91 3.82 -24.16
CA PRO A 238 -28.49 4.60 -25.25
C PRO A 238 -27.88 5.99 -25.22
N ALA A 239 -27.29 6.37 -26.36
CA ALA A 239 -26.74 7.69 -26.58
C ALA A 239 -27.82 8.75 -26.30
N HIS A 240 -27.41 9.84 -25.63
CA HIS A 240 -28.14 11.11 -25.50
C HIS A 240 -29.26 11.19 -24.46
N ASN A 241 -28.94 10.86 -23.21
CA ASN A 241 -29.29 11.74 -22.10
C ASN A 241 -27.98 12.08 -21.39
N LEU A 242 -27.59 13.36 -21.37
CA LEU A 242 -26.47 13.84 -20.55
C LEU A 242 -26.83 13.59 -19.07
N GLU A 243 -26.58 12.39 -18.56
CA GLU A 243 -26.41 12.19 -17.13
C GLU A 243 -25.04 12.78 -16.76
N PRO A 244 -24.96 13.89 -16.00
CA PRO A 244 -23.69 14.51 -15.61
C PRO A 244 -22.94 13.70 -14.53
N PHE A 245 -23.30 12.42 -14.30
CA PHE A 245 -23.03 11.66 -13.06
C PHE A 245 -21.98 10.56 -13.16
N SER A 246 -20.96 10.73 -13.99
CA SER A 246 -19.73 9.93 -13.91
C SER A 246 -18.56 10.77 -13.42
N ILE A 247 -18.70 11.44 -12.27
CA ILE A 247 -17.48 11.63 -11.47
C ILE A 247 -17.12 10.27 -10.93
N ASP A 248 -16.11 9.76 -11.62
CA ASP A 248 -15.66 8.42 -11.68
C ASP A 248 -15.43 7.87 -10.27
N LEU A 249 -16.22 6.87 -9.88
CA LEU A 249 -15.89 6.01 -8.75
C LEU A 249 -14.50 5.36 -8.96
N HIS A 250 -13.91 5.48 -10.17
CA HIS A 250 -12.57 5.09 -10.60
C HIS A 250 -11.52 6.22 -10.66
N ALA A 251 -11.79 7.43 -10.14
CA ALA A 251 -10.79 8.50 -10.11
C ALA A 251 -9.45 7.96 -9.55
N PRO A 252 -8.29 8.29 -10.14
CA PRO A 252 -7.00 7.79 -9.68
C PRO A 252 -6.70 8.28 -8.27
N LEU A 253 -6.01 7.47 -7.46
CA LEU A 253 -5.46 7.94 -6.18
C LEU A 253 -4.31 8.91 -6.48
N SER A 254 -4.08 9.88 -5.59
CA SER A 254 -2.88 10.71 -5.70
C SER A 254 -1.66 9.83 -5.49
N LYS A 255 -0.75 9.84 -6.47
CA LYS A 255 0.51 9.07 -6.43
C LYS A 255 1.35 9.44 -5.22
N GLU A 256 1.55 10.73 -4.99
CA GLU A 256 2.35 11.27 -3.87
C GLU A 256 1.84 10.78 -2.52
N ARG A 257 0.51 10.74 -2.35
CA ARG A 257 -0.12 10.27 -1.10
C ARG A 257 0.13 8.78 -0.88
N VAL A 258 0.03 7.98 -1.95
CA VAL A 258 0.31 6.53 -1.90
C VAL A 258 1.77 6.29 -1.56
N GLU A 259 2.70 7.04 -2.16
CA GLU A 259 4.14 6.97 -1.88
C GLU A 259 4.44 7.34 -0.43
N ALA A 260 3.93 8.48 0.06
CA ALA A 260 4.14 8.93 1.44
C ALA A 260 3.60 7.93 2.48
N PHE A 261 2.43 7.35 2.24
CA PHE A 261 1.87 6.31 3.12
C PHE A 261 2.72 5.03 3.10
N SER A 262 3.16 4.58 1.91
CA SER A 262 4.05 3.43 1.78
C SER A 262 5.38 3.64 2.51
N ASP A 263 6.02 4.80 2.30
CA ASP A 263 7.30 5.15 2.92
C ASP A 263 7.21 5.14 4.45
N GLY A 264 6.10 5.66 5.00
CA GLY A 264 5.84 5.62 6.44
C GLY A 264 5.72 4.20 7.00
N VAL A 265 5.04 3.28 6.28
CA VAL A 265 4.94 1.87 6.69
C VAL A 265 6.33 1.21 6.69
N TYR A 266 7.12 1.38 5.62
CA TYR A 266 8.47 0.81 5.54
C TYR A 266 9.40 1.35 6.63
N ALA A 267 9.34 2.66 6.90
CA ALA A 267 10.14 3.30 7.94
C ALA A 267 9.80 2.76 9.34
N ILE A 268 8.52 2.58 9.65
CA ILE A 268 8.10 2.04 10.95
C ILE A 268 8.47 0.57 11.09
N VAL A 269 8.31 -0.23 10.03
CA VAL A 269 8.79 -1.62 10.05
C VAL A 269 10.28 -1.67 10.36
N ALA A 270 11.11 -0.88 9.67
CA ALA A 270 12.54 -0.83 9.93
C ALA A 270 12.87 -0.36 11.37
N THR A 271 12.09 0.58 11.89
CA THR A 271 12.23 1.09 13.28
C THR A 271 11.89 0.02 14.30
N LEU A 272 10.83 -0.76 14.09
CA LEU A 272 10.45 -1.87 14.96
C LEU A 272 11.55 -2.95 15.02
N LEU A 273 12.22 -3.23 13.90
CA LEU A 273 13.32 -4.20 13.86
C LEU A 273 14.52 -3.78 14.73
N ILE A 274 14.89 -2.50 14.72
CA ILE A 274 16.02 -2.03 15.53
C ILE A 274 15.63 -1.88 17.00
N LEU A 275 14.38 -1.52 17.31
CA LEU A 275 13.89 -1.45 18.68
C LEU A 275 13.93 -2.81 19.37
N ASP A 276 13.57 -3.89 18.66
CA ASP A 276 13.67 -5.27 19.14
C ASP A 276 15.11 -5.64 19.56
N ILE A 277 16.10 -5.31 18.72
CA ILE A 277 17.53 -5.47 19.06
C ILE A 277 17.93 -4.61 20.26
N CYS A 278 17.45 -3.37 20.34
CA CYS A 278 17.79 -2.47 21.43
C CYS A 278 17.20 -2.92 22.78
N GLU A 279 16.09 -3.65 22.78
CA GLU A 279 15.45 -4.18 23.98
C GLU A 279 16.11 -5.49 24.43
N ASP A 280 16.35 -6.44 23.51
CA ASP A 280 16.77 -7.80 23.86
C ASP A 280 18.29 -8.02 23.93
N ASN A 281 19.09 -7.22 23.21
CA ASN A 281 20.53 -7.46 23.04
C ASN A 281 21.44 -6.53 23.86
N VAL A 282 20.87 -5.73 24.76
CA VAL A 282 21.63 -4.89 25.70
C VAL A 282 21.78 -5.66 27.01
N PRO A 283 22.96 -6.21 27.33
CA PRO A 283 23.13 -7.03 28.52
C PRO A 283 23.10 -6.19 29.80
N ASP A 284 22.44 -6.71 30.85
CA ASP A 284 22.45 -6.10 32.19
C ASP A 284 23.89 -6.18 32.76
N PRO A 285 24.43 -5.10 33.39
CA PRO A 285 25.73 -5.13 34.06
C PRO A 285 25.95 -6.34 34.98
N LYS A 286 24.89 -6.81 35.67
CA LYS A 286 24.98 -8.00 36.53
C LYS A 286 25.23 -9.27 35.72
N ASP A 287 24.52 -9.42 34.60
CA ASP A 287 24.68 -10.56 33.69
C ASP A 287 26.08 -10.59 33.07
N VAL A 288 26.64 -9.44 32.72
CA VAL A 288 28.03 -9.35 32.21
C VAL A 288 29.02 -9.82 33.28
N GLN A 289 28.80 -9.41 34.53
CA GLN A 289 29.66 -9.77 35.63
C GLN A 289 29.57 -11.28 35.96
N GLU A 290 28.36 -11.83 36.01
CA GLU A 290 28.11 -13.23 36.42
C GLU A 290 28.39 -14.24 35.30
N LYS A 291 27.94 -13.97 34.07
CA LYS A 291 28.00 -14.93 32.95
C LYS A 291 29.28 -14.79 32.11
N PHE A 292 29.89 -13.60 32.09
CA PHE A 292 31.03 -13.28 31.21
C PHE A 292 32.26 -12.77 31.97
N SER A 293 32.32 -12.94 33.29
CA SER A 293 33.45 -12.53 34.13
C SER A 293 33.81 -11.03 33.99
N GLY A 294 32.82 -10.18 33.74
CA GLY A 294 33.01 -8.74 33.54
C GLY A 294 33.49 -8.34 32.13
N SER A 295 33.61 -9.28 31.19
CA SER A 295 34.03 -9.00 29.81
C SER A 295 32.84 -8.68 28.91
N LEU A 296 32.63 -7.39 28.62
CA LEU A 296 31.61 -6.93 27.68
C LEU A 296 31.87 -7.43 26.24
N VAL A 297 33.13 -7.58 25.83
CA VAL A 297 33.50 -8.07 24.49
C VAL A 297 33.01 -9.50 24.28
N THR A 298 33.14 -10.34 25.32
CA THR A 298 32.69 -11.73 25.26
C THR A 298 31.16 -11.81 25.24
N ALA A 299 30.48 -10.94 26.00
CA ALA A 299 29.03 -10.82 25.97
C ALA A 299 28.53 -10.40 24.58
N LEU A 300 29.09 -9.32 24.00
CA LEU A 300 28.74 -8.85 22.66
C LEU A 300 29.04 -9.88 21.57
N GLY A 301 30.14 -10.63 21.69
CA GLY A 301 30.46 -11.74 20.78
C GLY A 301 29.40 -12.83 20.77
N ALA A 302 28.76 -13.11 21.91
CA ALA A 302 27.67 -14.08 22.00
C ALA A 302 26.40 -13.61 21.27
N TYR A 303 26.17 -12.29 21.18
CA TYR A 303 25.03 -11.70 20.46
C TYR A 303 25.28 -11.47 18.95
N GLY A 304 26.44 -11.88 18.43
CA GLY A 304 26.82 -11.72 17.02
C GLY A 304 25.77 -12.18 16.00
N PRO A 305 25.16 -13.39 16.15
CA PRO A 305 24.13 -13.88 15.22
C PRO A 305 22.87 -13.02 15.16
N GLN A 306 22.43 -12.42 16.28
CA GLN A 306 21.26 -11.53 16.27
C GLN A 306 21.52 -10.25 15.46
N PHE A 307 22.71 -9.66 15.58
CA PHE A 307 23.08 -8.50 14.75
C PHE A 307 23.08 -8.85 13.26
N LEU A 308 23.56 -10.04 12.87
CA LEU A 308 23.53 -10.49 11.48
C LEU A 308 22.09 -10.71 10.99
N ALA A 309 21.23 -11.29 11.83
CA ALA A 309 19.81 -11.46 11.54
C ALA A 309 19.11 -10.10 11.33
N TYR A 310 19.43 -9.10 12.16
CA TYR A 310 18.95 -7.73 11.99
C TYR A 310 19.35 -7.14 10.63
N PHE A 311 20.63 -7.23 10.24
CA PHE A 311 21.08 -6.71 8.94
C PHE A 311 20.38 -7.40 7.76
N GLY A 312 20.13 -8.72 7.85
CA GLY A 312 19.36 -9.46 6.85
C GLY A 312 17.90 -8.99 6.74
N SER A 313 17.23 -8.79 7.87
CA SER A 313 15.86 -8.27 7.92
C SER A 313 15.77 -6.83 7.40
N PHE A 314 16.69 -5.96 7.82
CA PHE A 314 16.75 -4.58 7.34
C PHE A 314 16.99 -4.53 5.83
N ALA A 315 17.89 -5.37 5.31
CA ALA A 315 18.11 -5.50 3.88
C ALA A 315 16.84 -5.97 3.15
N THR A 316 16.10 -6.93 3.69
CA THR A 316 14.82 -7.38 3.12
C THR A 316 13.79 -6.25 3.03
N VAL A 317 13.60 -5.50 4.11
CA VAL A 317 12.68 -4.36 4.14
C VAL A 317 13.12 -3.29 3.13
N GLY A 318 14.41 -2.93 3.13
CA GLY A 318 14.97 -1.91 2.24
C GLY A 318 14.90 -2.29 0.76
N LEU A 319 15.09 -3.57 0.41
CA LEU A 319 15.00 -4.02 -0.97
C LEU A 319 13.55 -4.15 -1.46
N LEU A 320 12.61 -4.53 -0.59
CA LEU A 320 11.17 -4.45 -0.89
C LEU A 320 10.72 -3.00 -1.11
N TRP A 321 11.21 -2.07 -0.29
CA TRP A 321 10.98 -0.64 -0.48
C TRP A 321 11.61 -0.16 -1.80
N PHE A 322 12.84 -0.56 -2.11
CA PHE A 322 13.52 -0.18 -3.36
C PHE A 322 12.77 -0.69 -4.60
N ALA A 323 12.21 -1.90 -4.54
CA ALA A 323 11.38 -2.45 -5.61
C ALA A 323 10.09 -1.64 -5.79
N HIS A 324 9.42 -1.30 -4.69
CA HIS A 324 8.23 -0.42 -4.68
C HIS A 324 8.54 0.97 -5.24
N HIS A 325 9.57 1.64 -4.73
CA HIS A 325 10.01 2.95 -5.19
C HIS A 325 10.33 2.93 -6.69
N SER A 326 11.09 1.93 -7.15
CA SER A 326 11.39 1.75 -8.57
C SER A 326 10.14 1.59 -9.44
N LEU A 327 9.13 0.86 -8.94
CA LEU A 327 7.86 0.67 -9.62
C LEU A 327 7.11 2.01 -9.72
N PHE A 328 6.92 2.71 -8.61
CA PHE A 328 6.15 3.94 -8.57
C PHE A 328 6.83 5.12 -9.29
N LEU A 329 8.16 5.15 -9.39
CA LEU A 329 8.88 6.08 -10.29
C LEU A 329 8.39 6.00 -11.74
N HIS A 330 8.07 4.79 -12.22
CA HIS A 330 7.61 4.55 -13.60
C HIS A 330 6.09 4.57 -13.76
N VAL A 331 5.34 4.69 -12.67
CA VAL A 331 3.88 4.86 -12.69
C VAL A 331 3.54 6.33 -12.95
N ARG A 332 2.72 6.56 -13.99
CA ARG A 332 2.14 7.87 -14.35
C ARG A 332 0.84 8.13 -13.60
N LYS A 333 -0.03 7.14 -13.50
CA LYS A 333 -1.37 7.26 -12.90
C LYS A 333 -1.64 6.04 -12.02
N ALA A 334 -1.87 6.26 -10.72
CA ALA A 334 -2.21 5.21 -9.78
C ALA A 334 -3.71 4.86 -9.87
N THR A 335 -4.01 3.72 -10.50
CA THR A 335 -5.39 3.22 -10.56
C THR A 335 -5.84 2.70 -9.20
N GLN A 336 -7.15 2.52 -9.03
CA GLN A 336 -7.68 2.01 -7.77
C GLN A 336 -7.32 0.55 -7.48
N THR A 337 -7.23 -0.28 -8.53
CA THR A 337 -6.77 -1.66 -8.40
C THR A 337 -5.33 -1.70 -7.91
N MET A 338 -4.46 -0.85 -8.47
CA MET A 338 -3.09 -0.68 -7.98
C MET A 338 -3.07 -0.20 -6.52
N GLY A 339 -3.97 0.72 -6.15
CA GLY A 339 -4.16 1.15 -4.78
C GLY A 339 -4.52 0.00 -3.83
N LEU A 340 -5.51 -0.82 -4.16
CA LEU A 340 -5.89 -1.98 -3.34
C LEU A 340 -4.74 -2.98 -3.20
N LEU A 341 -4.06 -3.30 -4.29
CA LEU A 341 -2.91 -4.20 -4.26
C LEU A 341 -1.75 -3.61 -3.43
N ASN A 342 -1.55 -2.29 -3.47
CA ASN A 342 -0.58 -1.61 -2.61
C ASN A 342 -0.95 -1.75 -1.14
N ILE A 343 -2.22 -1.54 -0.78
CA ILE A 343 -2.70 -1.71 0.61
C ILE A 343 -2.45 -3.13 1.10
N LEU A 344 -2.75 -4.14 0.27
CA LEU A 344 -2.49 -5.54 0.60
C LEU A 344 -0.99 -5.81 0.76
N SER A 345 -0.15 -5.31 -0.16
CA SER A 345 1.32 -5.41 -0.04
C SER A 345 1.80 -4.81 1.29
N LEU A 346 1.39 -3.59 1.62
CA LEU A 346 1.79 -2.91 2.86
C LEU A 346 1.30 -3.61 4.13
N ALA A 347 0.10 -4.21 4.11
CA ALA A 347 -0.40 -4.99 5.25
C ALA A 347 0.50 -6.21 5.53
N PHE A 348 1.04 -6.87 4.51
CA PHE A 348 2.01 -7.95 4.70
C PHE A 348 3.42 -7.43 5.04
N VAL A 349 3.85 -6.30 4.48
CA VAL A 349 5.10 -5.63 4.88
C VAL A 349 5.09 -5.27 6.37
N GLY A 350 3.98 -4.76 6.89
CA GLY A 350 3.81 -4.48 8.33
C GLY A 350 3.92 -5.70 9.22
N GLY A 351 3.79 -6.92 8.67
CA GLY A 351 4.01 -8.19 9.38
C GLY A 351 5.47 -8.67 9.37
N LEU A 352 6.40 -7.99 8.70
CA LEU A 352 7.81 -8.39 8.67
C LEU A 352 8.51 -8.39 10.05
N PRO A 353 8.18 -7.53 11.03
CA PRO A 353 8.74 -7.64 12.38
C PRO A 353 8.45 -9.00 13.03
N LEU A 354 7.25 -9.57 12.80
CA LEU A 354 6.90 -10.90 13.27
C LEU A 354 7.77 -11.99 12.61
N ALA A 355 8.04 -11.86 11.31
CA ALA A 355 8.93 -12.78 10.60
C ALA A 355 10.38 -12.70 11.12
N TYR A 356 10.82 -11.51 11.52
CA TYR A 356 12.13 -11.29 12.11
C TYR A 356 12.25 -11.86 13.52
N GLN A 357 11.29 -11.61 14.43
CA GLN A 357 11.31 -12.17 15.79
C GLN A 357 11.33 -13.70 15.78
N GLN A 358 10.58 -14.32 14.86
CA GLN A 358 10.66 -15.76 14.66
C GLN A 358 12.05 -16.20 14.17
N THR A 359 12.73 -15.34 13.41
CA THR A 359 14.09 -15.57 12.92
C THR A 359 15.15 -15.40 14.01
N SER A 360 15.04 -14.38 14.86
CA SER A 360 15.97 -14.18 15.99
C SER A 360 15.80 -15.26 17.06
N ALA A 361 14.57 -15.71 17.31
CA ALA A 361 14.25 -16.80 18.22
C ALA A 361 14.81 -18.18 17.77
N PHE A 362 15.22 -18.35 16.50
CA PHE A 362 15.95 -19.56 16.06
C PHE A 362 17.25 -19.76 16.83
N ALA A 363 17.93 -18.67 17.20
CA ALA A 363 19.18 -18.75 17.95
C ALA A 363 18.99 -19.38 19.34
N GLN A 364 17.76 -19.39 19.87
CA GLN A 364 17.46 -19.84 21.24
C GLN A 364 16.78 -21.22 21.30
N GLN A 365 15.93 -21.60 20.33
CA GLN A 365 15.16 -22.85 20.37
C GLN A 365 15.05 -23.57 19.00
N PRO A 366 15.85 -24.63 18.75
CA PRO A 366 15.93 -25.32 17.46
C PRO A 366 14.75 -26.24 17.08
N ARG A 367 13.82 -26.53 18.00
CA ARG A 367 12.87 -27.65 17.82
C ARG A 367 11.71 -27.36 16.84
N ASP A 368 11.36 -26.09 16.60
CA ASP A 368 10.30 -25.64 15.66
C ASP A 368 10.84 -24.73 14.55
N GLU A 369 12.01 -25.08 13.99
CA GLU A 369 12.69 -24.25 13.00
C GLU A 369 11.90 -24.11 11.68
N LEU A 370 11.26 -25.20 11.26
CA LEU A 370 10.66 -25.32 9.94
C LEU A 370 9.41 -24.44 9.75
N GLU A 371 8.56 -24.38 10.78
CA GLU A 371 7.30 -23.62 10.72
C GLU A 371 7.57 -22.11 10.68
N ARG A 372 8.53 -21.64 11.49
CA ARG A 372 8.95 -20.24 11.51
C ARG A 372 9.56 -19.79 10.18
N VAL A 373 10.40 -20.63 9.54
CA VAL A 373 10.95 -20.32 8.19
C VAL A 373 9.81 -20.21 7.17
N ARG A 374 8.85 -21.14 7.22
CA ARG A 374 7.68 -21.13 6.33
C ARG A 374 6.83 -19.88 6.50
N VAL A 375 6.60 -19.44 7.74
CA VAL A 375 5.86 -18.21 8.04
C VAL A 375 6.61 -16.98 7.51
N SER A 376 7.92 -16.87 7.73
CA SER A 376 8.72 -15.76 7.18
C SER A 376 8.69 -15.73 5.65
N CYS A 377 8.90 -16.87 4.99
CA CYS A 377 8.80 -16.99 3.53
C CYS A 377 7.41 -16.61 3.01
N ALA A 378 6.33 -17.01 3.70
CA ALA A 378 4.97 -16.66 3.32
C ALA A 378 4.72 -15.14 3.42
N ILE A 379 5.16 -14.50 4.51
CA ILE A 379 5.01 -13.04 4.69
C ILE A 379 5.77 -12.30 3.58
N ILE A 380 7.03 -12.67 3.30
CA ILE A 380 7.84 -12.05 2.25
C ILE A 380 7.21 -12.28 0.86
N PHE A 381 6.70 -13.49 0.61
CA PHE A 381 6.01 -13.82 -0.64
C PHE A 381 4.78 -12.92 -0.83
N PHE A 382 3.88 -12.83 0.15
CA PHE A 382 2.67 -12.01 0.03
C PHE A 382 3.01 -10.52 -0.07
N ALA A 383 3.97 -10.02 0.70
CA ALA A 383 4.45 -8.65 0.61
C ALA A 383 4.93 -8.28 -0.81
N SER A 384 5.63 -9.20 -1.48
CA SER A 384 6.25 -8.96 -2.79
C SER A 384 5.34 -9.30 -3.98
N ILE A 385 4.55 -10.37 -3.92
CA ILE A 385 3.67 -10.78 -5.03
C ILE A 385 2.60 -9.72 -5.32
N PHE A 386 2.12 -9.00 -4.30
CA PHE A 386 1.18 -7.90 -4.51
C PHE A 386 1.83 -6.73 -5.25
N GLN A 387 3.13 -6.43 -5.04
CA GLN A 387 3.84 -5.44 -5.85
C GLN A 387 4.00 -5.90 -7.30
N PHE A 388 4.30 -7.18 -7.51
CA PHE A 388 4.31 -7.77 -8.84
C PHE A 388 2.94 -7.69 -9.51
N ALA A 389 1.86 -7.91 -8.75
CA ALA A 389 0.49 -7.74 -9.24
C ALA A 389 0.14 -6.28 -9.58
N ILE A 390 0.67 -5.29 -8.85
CA ILE A 390 0.53 -3.86 -9.22
C ILE A 390 1.16 -3.63 -10.60
N TRP A 391 2.34 -4.19 -10.83
CA TRP A 391 3.05 -4.07 -12.11
C TRP A 391 2.29 -4.71 -13.26
N THR A 392 1.78 -5.94 -13.09
CA THR A 392 0.98 -6.60 -14.13
C THR A 392 -0.34 -5.86 -14.38
N ALA A 393 -1.01 -5.36 -13.34
CA ALA A 393 -2.20 -4.54 -13.46
C ALA A 393 -1.93 -3.22 -14.22
N ALA A 394 -0.75 -2.61 -14.00
CA ALA A 394 -0.32 -1.43 -14.74
C ALA A 394 -0.05 -1.76 -16.22
N LEU A 395 0.57 -2.90 -16.52
CA LEU A 395 0.84 -3.34 -17.89
C LEU A 395 -0.43 -3.56 -18.74
N LEU A 396 -1.55 -3.97 -18.12
CA LEU A 396 -2.84 -4.13 -18.82
C LEU A 396 -3.31 -2.82 -19.49
N HIS A 397 -2.98 -1.66 -18.91
CA HIS A 397 -3.33 -0.34 -19.43
C HIS A 397 -2.07 0.54 -19.60
N GLN A 398 -1.00 -0.06 -20.15
CA GLN A 398 0.36 0.51 -20.20
C GLN A 398 0.48 1.91 -20.83
N THR A 399 -0.46 2.33 -21.67
CA THR A 399 -0.46 3.65 -22.30
C THR A 399 -0.77 4.77 -21.31
N GLU A 400 -1.68 4.51 -20.37
CA GLU A 400 -2.16 5.49 -19.38
C GLU A 400 -1.38 5.42 -18.06
N THR A 401 -1.05 4.21 -17.62
CA THR A 401 -0.53 3.96 -16.27
C THR A 401 1.00 4.02 -16.20
N LEU A 402 1.71 3.74 -17.30
CA LEU A 402 3.15 3.53 -17.31
C LEU A 402 3.92 4.46 -18.25
N GLN A 403 5.14 4.80 -17.84
CA GLN A 403 6.13 5.46 -18.69
C GLN A 403 6.57 4.56 -19.87
N PRO A 404 6.88 5.11 -21.06
CA PRO A 404 7.27 4.34 -22.25
C PRO A 404 8.42 3.36 -22.03
N ALA A 405 9.39 3.70 -21.18
CA ALA A 405 10.61 2.90 -20.95
C ALA A 405 10.33 1.49 -20.41
N VAL A 406 9.20 1.27 -19.72
CA VAL A 406 8.89 0.01 -19.03
C VAL A 406 7.71 -0.75 -19.67
N ARG A 407 7.14 -0.21 -20.76
CA ARG A 407 6.09 -0.88 -21.55
C ARG A 407 6.59 -2.18 -22.17
N PHE A 408 5.70 -3.01 -22.71
CA PHE A 408 6.12 -4.20 -23.45
C PHE A 408 7.10 -3.81 -24.57
N GLY A 409 8.27 -4.46 -24.61
CA GLY A 409 9.36 -4.11 -25.53
C GLY A 409 10.20 -2.88 -25.14
N GLY A 410 9.91 -2.24 -24.00
CA GLY A 410 10.68 -1.12 -23.46
C GLY A 410 12.05 -1.53 -22.91
N GLN A 411 13.00 -0.59 -22.91
CA GLN A 411 14.39 -0.83 -22.50
C GLN A 411 14.52 -1.33 -21.05
N GLU A 412 13.67 -0.85 -20.15
CA GLU A 412 13.71 -1.18 -18.72
C GLU A 412 12.64 -2.22 -18.32
N HIS A 413 11.86 -2.74 -19.28
CA HIS A 413 10.78 -3.70 -19.01
C HIS A 413 11.29 -4.99 -18.35
N ALA A 414 12.29 -5.64 -18.97
CA ALA A 414 12.86 -6.87 -18.45
C ALA A 414 13.52 -6.68 -17.08
N PHE A 415 14.14 -5.51 -16.86
CA PHE A 415 14.74 -5.15 -15.58
C PHE A 415 13.70 -4.96 -14.49
N MET A 416 12.61 -4.25 -14.77
CA MET A 416 11.49 -4.08 -13.83
C MET A 416 10.81 -5.40 -13.49
N PHE A 417 10.59 -6.27 -14.50
CA PHE A 417 10.09 -7.62 -14.30
C PHE A 417 11.00 -8.41 -13.34
N ALA A 418 12.31 -8.47 -13.64
CA ALA A 418 13.26 -9.22 -12.82
C ALA A 418 13.33 -8.68 -11.38
N LYS A 419 13.31 -7.35 -11.21
CA LYS A 419 13.34 -6.69 -9.90
C LYS A 419 12.15 -7.08 -9.03
N LEU A 420 10.94 -7.05 -9.59
CA LEU A 420 9.70 -7.35 -8.86
C LEU A 420 9.45 -8.86 -8.70
N ALA A 421 10.00 -9.69 -9.59
CA ALA A 421 9.88 -11.15 -9.53
C ALA A 421 10.92 -11.80 -8.59
N LEU A 422 12.01 -11.12 -8.25
CA LEU A 422 13.12 -11.70 -7.49
C LEU A 422 12.69 -12.22 -6.11
N TYR A 423 12.06 -11.39 -5.27
CA TYR A 423 11.58 -11.81 -3.96
C TYR A 423 10.49 -12.89 -4.01
N PRO A 424 9.40 -12.75 -4.80
CA PRO A 424 8.36 -13.77 -4.88
C PRO A 424 8.91 -15.14 -5.28
N CYS A 425 9.82 -15.17 -6.27
CA CYS A 425 10.47 -16.41 -6.69
C CYS A 425 11.39 -16.97 -5.60
N ALA A 426 12.25 -16.14 -5.00
CA ALA A 426 13.18 -16.57 -3.96
C ALA A 426 12.46 -17.13 -2.72
N SER A 427 11.43 -16.43 -2.24
CA SER A 427 10.65 -16.87 -1.08
C SER A 427 9.81 -18.12 -1.38
N LEU A 428 9.25 -18.23 -2.59
CA LEU A 428 8.49 -19.41 -3.00
C LEU A 428 9.41 -20.64 -3.16
N LEU A 429 10.60 -20.45 -3.73
CA LEU A 429 11.61 -21.51 -3.84
C LEU A 429 12.11 -21.94 -2.47
N ALA A 430 12.39 -21.01 -1.56
CA ALA A 430 12.77 -21.33 -0.19
C ALA A 430 11.65 -22.11 0.53
N PHE A 431 10.39 -21.67 0.40
CA PHE A 431 9.23 -22.37 0.95
C PHE A 431 9.11 -23.79 0.37
N ALA A 432 9.14 -23.95 -0.95
CA ALA A 432 9.07 -25.26 -1.61
C ALA A 432 10.23 -26.17 -1.18
N ALA A 433 11.43 -25.62 -1.06
CA ALA A 433 12.59 -26.35 -0.57
C ALA A 433 12.43 -26.77 0.90
N THR A 434 11.75 -25.99 1.76
CA THR A 434 11.44 -26.43 3.13
C THR A 434 10.41 -27.58 3.17
N CYS A 435 9.55 -27.70 2.16
CA CYS A 435 8.60 -28.81 2.05
C CYS A 435 9.29 -30.09 1.54
N LEU A 436 10.26 -29.95 0.64
CA LEU A 436 10.94 -31.08 -0.02
C LEU A 436 12.22 -31.54 0.72
N LEU A 437 13.03 -30.59 1.21
CA LEU A 437 14.32 -30.79 1.88
C LEU A 437 14.25 -30.30 3.32
N SER A 438 13.44 -30.96 4.16
CA SER A 438 13.23 -30.59 5.57
C SER A 438 14.53 -30.37 6.36
N ARG A 439 15.58 -31.16 6.06
CA ARG A 439 16.89 -31.14 6.74
C ARG A 439 17.75 -29.88 6.48
N PHE A 440 17.55 -29.17 5.36
CA PHE A 440 18.38 -28.02 4.97
C PHE A 440 17.62 -26.69 4.92
N SER A 441 16.40 -26.66 5.45
CA SER A 441 15.49 -25.51 5.36
C SER A 441 16.08 -24.20 5.86
N THR A 442 16.75 -24.20 7.02
CA THR A 442 17.39 -23.03 7.62
C THR A 442 18.57 -22.51 6.80
N ALA A 443 19.45 -23.40 6.37
CA ALA A 443 20.58 -23.04 5.51
C ALA A 443 20.11 -22.40 4.19
N ILE A 444 19.04 -22.93 3.59
CA ILE A 444 18.44 -22.38 2.36
C ILE A 444 17.86 -20.98 2.62
N PHE A 445 17.19 -20.78 3.76
CA PHE A 445 16.64 -19.48 4.13
C PHE A 445 17.74 -18.43 4.36
N HIS A 446 18.79 -18.75 5.13
CA HIS A 446 19.92 -17.85 5.34
C HIS A 446 20.67 -17.56 4.04
N LEU A 447 20.85 -18.57 3.18
CA LEU A 447 21.44 -18.38 1.86
C LEU A 447 20.58 -17.45 1.01
N MET A 448 19.26 -17.59 1.03
CA MET A 448 18.34 -16.69 0.33
C MET A 448 18.47 -15.24 0.84
N GLN A 449 18.50 -15.04 2.16
CA GLN A 449 18.65 -13.72 2.79
C GLN A 449 19.95 -13.02 2.36
N ILE A 450 21.04 -13.77 2.19
CA ILE A 450 22.33 -13.23 1.75
C ILE A 450 22.36 -13.04 0.23
N ALA A 451 21.89 -14.02 -0.54
CA ALA A 451 22.01 -14.03 -2.00
C ALA A 451 21.13 -12.99 -2.69
N VAL A 452 19.92 -12.72 -2.17
CA VAL A 452 18.98 -11.77 -2.80
C VAL A 452 19.55 -10.35 -2.87
N PRO A 453 20.14 -9.76 -1.80
CA PRO A 453 20.84 -8.47 -1.90
C PRO A 453 21.91 -8.41 -3.00
N PHE A 454 22.76 -9.43 -3.11
CA PHE A 454 23.76 -9.50 -4.18
C PHE A 454 23.11 -9.61 -5.57
N ALA A 455 22.03 -10.37 -5.69
CA ALA A 455 21.26 -10.47 -6.92
C ALA A 455 20.63 -9.12 -7.33
N PHE A 456 20.17 -8.30 -6.37
CA PHE A 456 19.69 -6.94 -6.62
C PHE A 456 20.80 -6.02 -7.14
N LEU A 457 21.99 -6.07 -6.53
CA LEU A 457 23.16 -5.27 -6.95
C LEU A 457 23.63 -5.64 -8.36
N LEU A 458 23.66 -6.93 -8.68
CA LEU A 458 24.10 -7.45 -9.97
C LEU A 458 22.96 -7.59 -10.98
N LEU A 459 21.75 -7.13 -10.66
CA LEU A 459 20.53 -7.40 -11.43
C LEU A 459 20.65 -6.98 -12.90
N ARG A 460 21.24 -5.80 -13.16
CA ARG A 460 21.45 -5.31 -14.54
C ARG A 460 22.37 -6.23 -15.35
N LEU A 461 23.45 -6.71 -14.73
CA LEU A 461 24.42 -7.60 -15.39
C LEU A 461 23.77 -8.96 -15.66
N VAL A 462 23.14 -9.56 -14.65
CA VAL A 462 22.48 -10.87 -14.74
C VAL A 462 21.40 -10.87 -15.81
N VAL A 463 20.53 -9.86 -15.84
CA VAL A 463 19.46 -9.77 -16.85
C VAL A 463 20.01 -9.62 -18.26
N ARG A 464 21.06 -8.80 -18.47
CA ARG A 464 21.67 -8.64 -19.79
C ARG A 464 22.32 -9.93 -20.29
N LEU A 465 23.08 -10.62 -19.44
CA LEU A 465 23.71 -11.89 -19.78
C LEU A 465 22.66 -12.97 -20.07
N ALA A 466 21.59 -13.04 -19.27
CA ALA A 466 20.49 -14.00 -19.48
C ALA A 466 19.75 -13.74 -20.80
N LEU A 467 19.44 -12.48 -21.12
CA LEU A 467 18.80 -12.11 -22.39
C LEU A 467 19.70 -12.42 -23.59
N ALA A 468 21.00 -12.11 -23.52
CA ALA A 468 21.95 -12.46 -24.57
C ALA A 468 22.07 -13.97 -24.77
N GLY A 469 22.13 -14.74 -23.68
CA GLY A 469 22.14 -16.21 -23.73
C GLY A 469 20.87 -16.79 -24.36
N LEU A 470 19.70 -16.25 -24.01
CA LEU A 470 18.42 -16.67 -24.61
C LEU A 470 18.34 -16.32 -26.11
N GLN A 471 18.85 -15.16 -26.52
CA GLN A 471 18.91 -14.78 -27.93
C GLN A 471 19.80 -15.73 -28.73
N VAL A 472 21.00 -16.05 -28.21
CA VAL A 472 21.90 -17.02 -28.85
C VAL A 472 21.24 -18.40 -28.96
N LEU A 473 20.54 -18.86 -27.92
CA LEU A 473 19.81 -20.13 -27.96
C LEU A 473 18.63 -20.10 -28.95
N TRP A 474 17.96 -18.97 -29.10
CA TRP A 474 16.88 -18.79 -30.06
C TRP A 474 17.40 -18.82 -31.50
N ASP A 475 18.52 -18.18 -31.76
CA ASP A 475 19.17 -18.14 -33.08
C ASP A 475 19.76 -19.52 -33.48
N LEU A 476 20.13 -20.35 -32.50
CA LEU A 476 20.56 -21.74 -32.71
C LEU A 476 19.39 -22.71 -32.97
N ARG A 477 18.13 -22.29 -32.78
CA ARG A 477 16.97 -23.14 -33.05
C ARG A 477 16.78 -23.23 -34.57
N PRO A 478 16.84 -24.43 -35.19
CA PRO A 478 16.69 -24.55 -36.64
C PRO A 478 15.34 -23.98 -37.06
N GLN A 479 15.37 -22.95 -37.91
CA GLN A 479 14.16 -22.45 -38.57
C GLN A 479 13.60 -23.59 -39.42
N HIS A 480 12.43 -24.12 -39.06
CA HIS A 480 11.71 -24.98 -39.98
C HIS A 480 11.37 -24.14 -41.23
N PRO A 481 11.72 -24.60 -42.44
CA PRO A 481 11.32 -23.90 -43.65
C PRO A 481 9.79 -23.79 -43.66
N GLN A 482 9.27 -22.58 -43.85
CA GLN A 482 7.83 -22.39 -44.08
C GLN A 482 7.41 -23.24 -45.28
N PRO A 483 6.40 -24.12 -45.15
CA PRO A 483 5.84 -24.79 -46.32
C PRO A 483 4.94 -23.78 -47.03
N GLY A 484 5.45 -23.16 -48.10
CA GLY A 484 4.60 -22.36 -48.99
C GLY A 484 5.18 -21.06 -49.57
N GLN A 485 6.45 -21.02 -49.97
CA GLN A 485 6.84 -20.19 -51.11
C GLN A 485 7.07 -21.13 -52.29
N GLY A 486 5.96 -21.49 -52.94
CA GLY A 486 6.00 -22.09 -54.27
C GLY A 486 6.35 -21.01 -55.30
N ASP A 487 7.10 -21.43 -56.32
CA ASP A 487 7.56 -20.62 -57.45
C ASP A 487 6.46 -19.70 -58.01
N PRO A 488 6.78 -18.43 -58.39
CA PRO A 488 5.82 -17.52 -59.01
C PRO A 488 5.35 -17.94 -60.42
N GLU A 489 5.87 -19.02 -61.01
CA GLU A 489 5.67 -19.35 -62.43
C GLU A 489 4.54 -20.35 -62.73
N ALA A 490 3.80 -20.86 -61.74
CA ALA A 490 2.81 -21.93 -61.96
C ALA A 490 1.32 -21.52 -61.86
N GLN A 491 0.99 -20.25 -61.61
CA GLN A 491 -0.41 -19.80 -61.42
C GLN A 491 -1.05 -19.05 -62.62
N SER A 492 -0.39 -18.95 -63.77
CA SER A 492 -0.91 -18.24 -64.95
C SER A 492 -1.56 -19.14 -66.02
N GLN A 493 -1.90 -20.38 -65.70
CA GLN A 493 -2.64 -21.28 -66.60
C GLN A 493 -3.68 -22.04 -65.78
N LEU A 494 -4.90 -21.52 -65.69
CA LEU A 494 -6.17 -22.25 -65.48
C LEU A 494 -7.29 -21.26 -65.08
N LEU A 495 -7.75 -20.46 -66.05
CA LEU A 495 -9.12 -19.94 -66.05
C LEU A 495 -9.71 -20.15 -67.46
N PRO A 496 -10.80 -20.91 -67.62
CA PRO A 496 -11.48 -21.07 -68.91
C PRO A 496 -12.33 -19.83 -69.24
N ALA A 497 -12.41 -19.52 -70.52
CA ALA A 497 -13.18 -18.40 -71.08
C ALA A 497 -14.71 -18.60 -70.90
N PRO A 498 -15.49 -17.53 -70.69
CA PRO A 498 -16.95 -17.61 -70.73
C PRO A 498 -17.46 -17.54 -72.18
N CYS A 499 -18.32 -18.51 -72.55
CA CYS A 499 -19.26 -18.40 -73.67
C CYS A 499 -20.51 -17.64 -73.24
#